data_AF-A0A1Y1KLX3-F1
#
_entry.id   AF-A0A1Y1KLX3-F1
#
_cell.length_a   1.000
_cell.length_b   1.000
_cell.length_c   1.000
_cell.angle_alpha   90.00
_cell.angle_beta   90.00
_cell.angle_gamma   90.00
#
_symmetry.space_group_name_H-M   'P 1'
#
loop_
_entity.id
_entity.type
_entity.pdbx_description
1 polymer ?
#
loop_
_entity_poly.entity_id
_entity_poly.type
_entity_poly.pdbx_seq_one_letter_code
_entity_poly.pdbx_strand_id
1 'polypeptide(L)'
;QKPETVGRETTRIGGAQQHMRKCQKNIGVYLNVRKCSIVYLFRQSGSYAPAPYIDKYGETDPQLRHGRQLFLNQKRYDSMIRNTVLNHGVPSLISRKLEAEINNGGWDTL
;
A
#
# COMPACT_ATOMS: atom_id res chain seq x y z
N GLN A 1 -2.11 -42.06 3.09
CA GLN A 1 -2.99 -40.93 3.47
C GLN A 1 -3.00 -39.94 2.30
N LYS A 2 -4.16 -39.72 1.66
CA LYS A 2 -4.30 -38.70 0.61
C LYS A 2 -4.38 -37.33 1.31
N PRO A 3 -3.67 -36.29 0.85
CA PRO A 3 -3.79 -34.97 1.46
C PRO A 3 -5.21 -34.44 1.21
N GLU A 4 -5.91 -34.15 2.29
CA GLU A 4 -7.25 -33.56 2.27
C GLU A 4 -7.16 -32.18 1.61
N THR A 5 -7.87 -32.04 0.48
CA THR A 5 -8.06 -30.77 -0.20
C THR A 5 -8.96 -29.91 0.68
N VAL A 6 -8.36 -29.14 1.60
CA VAL A 6 -9.01 -28.04 2.30
C VAL A 6 -9.67 -27.17 1.24
N GLY A 7 -11.00 -27.14 1.24
CA GLY A 7 -11.81 -26.34 0.33
C GLY A 7 -11.30 -24.90 0.36
N ARG A 8 -10.60 -24.51 -0.70
CA ARG A 8 -10.03 -23.17 -0.82
C ARG A 8 -11.21 -22.25 -1.12
N GLU A 9 -11.83 -21.72 -0.07
CA GLU A 9 -12.72 -20.57 -0.21
C GLU A 9 -11.95 -19.55 -1.05
N THR A 10 -12.42 -19.31 -2.27
CA THR A 10 -11.74 -18.40 -3.19
C THR A 10 -11.93 -17.00 -2.66
N THR A 11 -11.05 -16.60 -1.74
CA THR A 11 -11.03 -15.26 -1.16
C THR A 11 -11.06 -14.29 -2.33
N ARG A 12 -12.13 -13.49 -2.42
CA ARG A 12 -12.36 -12.60 -3.55
C ARG A 12 -11.29 -11.51 -3.54
N ILE A 13 -10.23 -11.71 -4.32
CA ILE A 13 -9.12 -10.76 -4.44
C ILE A 13 -9.46 -9.63 -5.43
N GLY A 14 -9.10 -8.40 -5.08
CA GLY A 14 -9.28 -7.24 -5.94
C GLY A 14 -8.38 -7.26 -7.19
N GLY A 15 -8.69 -6.42 -8.18
CA GLY A 15 -7.98 -6.40 -9.47
C GLY A 15 -6.46 -6.19 -9.36
N ALA A 16 -6.01 -5.31 -8.46
CA ALA A 16 -4.58 -5.10 -8.23
C ALA A 16 -3.87 -6.35 -7.68
N GLN A 17 -4.52 -7.09 -6.78
CA GLN A 17 -3.99 -8.37 -6.27
C GLN A 17 -3.96 -9.45 -7.35
N GLN A 18 -4.95 -9.48 -8.25
CA GLN A 18 -4.96 -10.40 -9.39
C GLN A 18 -3.79 -10.10 -10.35
N HIS A 19 -3.57 -8.82 -10.66
CA HIS A 19 -2.44 -8.38 -11.50
C HIS A 19 -1.10 -8.71 -10.83
N MET A 20 -0.96 -8.44 -9.53
CA MET A 20 0.23 -8.83 -8.75
C MET A 20 0.53 -10.32 -8.90
N ARG A 21 -0.47 -11.20 -8.70
CA ARG A 21 -0.28 -12.65 -8.82
C ARG A 21 0.16 -13.09 -10.21
N LYS A 22 -0.35 -12.43 -11.26
CA LYS A 22 0.00 -12.74 -12.66
C LYS A 22 1.38 -12.22 -13.05
N CYS A 23 1.73 -10.98 -12.67
CA CYS A 23 2.89 -10.26 -13.20
C CYS A 23 4.07 -10.17 -12.24
N GLN A 24 3.82 -10.10 -10.92
CA GLN A 24 4.83 -9.79 -9.90
C GLN A 24 4.96 -10.87 -8.79
N LYS A 25 4.15 -11.94 -8.89
CA LYS A 25 4.01 -13.04 -7.92
C LYS A 25 3.48 -12.59 -6.55
N ASN A 26 4.37 -12.08 -5.70
CA ASN A 26 4.11 -11.93 -4.25
C ASN A 26 4.01 -10.48 -3.78
N ILE A 27 4.60 -9.51 -4.49
CA ILE A 27 4.65 -8.10 -4.10
C ILE A 27 4.09 -7.25 -5.23
N GLY A 28 3.28 -6.25 -4.90
CA GLY A 28 2.78 -5.25 -5.84
C GLY A 28 2.81 -3.86 -5.22
N VAL A 29 3.30 -2.88 -5.98
CA VAL A 29 3.32 -1.47 -5.55
C VAL A 29 2.67 -0.65 -6.66
N TYR A 30 1.56 0.01 -6.34
CA TYR A 30 0.73 0.71 -7.31
C TYR A 30 0.45 2.15 -6.89
N LEU A 31 0.35 3.06 -7.86
CA LEU A 31 -0.13 4.41 -7.62
C LEU A 31 -1.65 4.47 -7.82
N ASN A 32 -2.38 4.81 -6.77
CA ASN A 32 -3.78 5.21 -6.86
C ASN A 32 -3.88 6.72 -7.06
N VAL A 33 -4.00 7.11 -8.34
CA VAL A 33 -4.07 8.53 -8.73
C VAL A 33 -5.25 9.24 -8.06
N ARG A 34 -6.46 8.65 -8.09
CA ARG A 34 -7.69 9.27 -7.54
C ARG A 34 -7.62 9.52 -6.04
N LYS A 35 -6.84 8.74 -5.30
CA LYS A 35 -6.66 8.89 -3.85
C LYS A 35 -5.34 9.57 -3.48
N CYS A 36 -4.49 9.89 -4.46
CA CYS A 36 -3.13 10.39 -4.24
C CYS A 36 -2.36 9.51 -3.23
N SER A 37 -2.43 8.19 -3.41
CA SER A 37 -1.83 7.23 -2.49
C SER A 37 -1.10 6.09 -3.21
N ILE A 38 -0.11 5.51 -2.54
CA ILE A 38 0.54 4.27 -2.94
C ILE A 38 -0.14 3.11 -2.25
N VAL A 39 -0.40 2.05 -3.01
CA VAL A 39 -0.93 0.78 -2.52
C VAL A 39 0.21 -0.23 -2.50
N TYR A 40 0.56 -0.69 -1.30
CA TYR A 40 1.49 -1.80 -1.10
C TYR A 40 0.70 -3.09 -0.92
N LEU A 41 1.03 -4.11 -1.68
CA LEU A 41 0.42 -5.43 -1.62
C LEU A 41 1.50 -6.49 -1.37
N PHE A 42 1.18 -7.42 -0.47
CA PHE A 42 1.96 -8.63 -0.24
C PHE A 42 1.04 -9.82 0.01
N ARG A 43 1.03 -10.79 -0.91
CA ARG A 43 0.17 -12.00 -0.88
C ARG A 43 -1.32 -11.71 -0.77
N GLN A 44 -1.85 -11.63 0.45
CA GLN A 44 -3.26 -11.33 0.75
C GLN A 44 -3.40 -10.06 1.59
N SER A 45 -2.29 -9.54 2.12
CA SER A 45 -2.24 -8.32 2.91
C SER A 45 -1.90 -7.13 2.04
N GLY A 46 -2.26 -5.94 2.51
CA GLY A 46 -1.92 -4.69 1.85
C GLY A 46 -2.04 -3.52 2.79
N SER A 47 -1.44 -2.40 2.41
CA SER A 47 -1.54 -1.14 3.15
C SER A 47 -1.38 0.04 2.21
N TYR A 48 -1.90 1.19 2.62
CA TYR A 48 -1.83 2.45 1.87
C TYR A 48 -0.74 3.36 2.44
N ALA A 49 -0.09 4.14 1.59
CA ALA A 49 0.82 5.21 2.00
C ALA A 49 0.55 6.48 1.19
N PRO A 50 0.95 7.67 1.69
CA PRO A 50 0.88 8.89 0.89
C PRO A 50 1.73 8.76 -0.38
N ALA A 51 1.27 9.32 -1.48
CA ALA A 51 2.05 9.35 -2.71
C ALA A 51 3.21 10.36 -2.63
N PRO A 52 4.31 10.15 -3.36
CA PRO A 52 5.49 11.01 -3.32
C PRO A 52 5.30 12.29 -4.16
N TYR A 53 4.06 12.73 -4.36
CA TYR A 53 3.73 13.90 -5.15
C TYR A 53 3.36 15.06 -4.23
N ILE A 54 3.90 16.24 -4.53
CA ILE A 54 3.68 17.48 -3.77
C ILE A 54 3.42 18.62 -4.74
N ASP A 55 2.71 19.64 -4.29
CA ASP A 55 2.57 20.87 -5.06
C ASP A 55 3.84 21.73 -5.00
N LYS A 56 3.82 22.88 -5.69
CA LYS A 56 4.93 23.86 -5.70
C LYS A 56 5.22 24.49 -4.33
N TYR A 57 4.32 24.36 -3.37
CA TYR A 57 4.46 24.87 -2.01
C TYR A 57 4.92 23.79 -1.02
N GLY A 58 5.07 22.55 -1.46
CA GLY A 58 5.51 21.43 -0.64
C GLY A 58 4.37 20.67 0.06
N GLU A 59 3.12 20.99 -0.26
CA GLU A 59 1.95 20.36 0.32
C GLU A 59 1.56 19.08 -0.45
N THR A 60 1.06 18.09 0.27
CA THR A 60 0.40 16.93 -0.33
C THR A 60 -1.07 17.24 -0.57
N ASP A 61 -1.67 16.71 -1.63
CA ASP A 61 -3.11 16.83 -1.89
C ASP A 61 -3.81 15.46 -1.83
N PRO A 62 -4.18 14.99 -0.62
CA PRO A 62 -4.94 13.75 -0.46
C PRO A 62 -6.24 13.82 -1.26
N GLN A 63 -6.51 12.77 -2.04
CA GLN A 63 -7.72 12.66 -2.87
C GLN A 63 -7.85 13.75 -3.97
N LEU A 64 -6.76 14.48 -4.29
CA LEU A 64 -6.74 15.51 -5.33
C LEU A 64 -7.84 16.58 -5.16
N ARG A 65 -8.11 17.01 -3.92
CA ARG A 65 -9.22 17.93 -3.61
C ARG A 65 -8.91 19.38 -3.98
N HIS A 66 -7.64 19.77 -3.94
CA HIS A 66 -7.23 21.16 -4.16
C HIS A 66 -7.06 21.46 -5.66
N GLY A 67 -7.01 20.44 -6.51
CA GLY A 67 -6.87 20.59 -7.96
C GLY A 67 -5.53 21.21 -8.39
N ARG A 68 -4.55 21.28 -7.48
CA ARG A 68 -3.22 21.80 -7.77
C ARG A 68 -2.41 20.75 -8.54
N GLN A 69 -1.60 21.20 -9.47
CA GLN A 69 -0.65 20.33 -10.14
C GLN A 69 0.39 19.82 -9.13
N LEU A 70 0.53 18.50 -9.06
CA LEU A 70 1.52 17.85 -8.21
C LEU A 70 2.71 17.39 -9.04
N PHE A 71 3.89 17.54 -8.46
CA PHE A 71 5.18 17.14 -9.00
C PHE A 71 5.78 16.03 -8.16
N LEU A 72 6.54 15.15 -8.79
CA LEU A 72 7.23 14.07 -8.09
C LEU A 72 8.33 14.65 -7.20
N ASN A 73 8.25 14.41 -5.90
CA ASN A 73 9.34 14.69 -4.97
C ASN A 73 10.31 13.50 -4.97
N GLN A 74 11.48 13.70 -5.57
CA GLN A 74 12.48 12.65 -5.72
C GLN A 74 12.94 12.06 -4.37
N LYS A 75 13.16 12.91 -3.36
CA LYS A 75 13.58 12.46 -2.02
C LYS A 75 12.54 11.56 -1.35
N ARG A 76 11.25 11.87 -1.48
CA ARG A 76 10.16 11.04 -0.96
C ARG A 76 10.02 9.74 -1.75
N TYR A 77 10.16 9.80 -3.07
CA TYR A 77 10.16 8.60 -3.91
C TYR A 77 11.28 7.64 -3.51
N ASP A 78 12.50 8.16 -3.37
CA ASP A 78 13.68 7.37 -3.03
C ASP A 78 13.56 6.72 -1.65
N SER A 79 13.18 7.52 -0.65
CA SER A 79 13.07 7.04 0.74
C SER A 79 11.87 6.12 0.98
N MET A 80 10.69 6.45 0.44
CA MET A 80 9.45 5.73 0.78
C MET A 80 9.18 4.53 -0.13
N ILE A 81 9.45 4.66 -1.44
CA ILE A 81 9.09 3.63 -2.42
C ILE A 81 10.33 2.83 -2.81
N ARG A 82 11.34 3.48 -3.37
CA ARG A 82 12.52 2.80 -3.91
C ARG A 82 13.26 2.01 -2.82
N ASN A 83 13.60 2.65 -1.71
CA ASN A 83 14.29 1.96 -0.61
C ASN A 83 13.45 0.82 -0.02
N THR A 84 12.14 1.01 0.15
CA THR A 84 11.25 -0.05 0.67
C THR A 84 11.22 -1.26 -0.25
N VAL A 85 11.16 -1.05 -1.57
CA VAL A 85 11.13 -2.15 -2.54
C VAL A 85 12.49 -2.82 -2.65
N LEU A 86 13.57 -2.05 -2.80
CA LEU A 86 14.92 -2.57 -2.97
C LEU A 86 15.45 -3.31 -1.74
N ASN A 87 15.06 -2.87 -0.54
CA ASN A 87 15.46 -3.53 0.71
C ASN A 87 14.47 -4.63 1.15
N HIS A 88 13.60 -5.11 0.25
CA HIS A 88 12.58 -6.11 0.55
C HIS A 88 11.67 -5.76 1.76
N GLY A 89 11.51 -4.46 2.05
CA GLY A 89 10.81 -3.95 3.23
C GLY A 89 9.29 -3.88 3.09
N VAL A 90 8.73 -4.22 1.93
CA VAL A 90 7.26 -4.14 1.69
C VAL A 90 6.44 -4.95 2.70
N PRO A 91 6.76 -6.23 3.00
CA PRO A 91 6.01 -7.00 3.99
C PRO A 91 6.10 -6.38 5.39
N SER A 92 7.29 -5.91 5.79
CA SER A 92 7.52 -5.27 7.09
C SER A 92 6.77 -3.94 7.21
N LEU A 93 6.71 -3.14 6.12
CA LEU A 93 5.94 -1.91 6.09
C LEU A 93 4.45 -2.19 6.28
N ILE A 94 3.92 -3.21 5.60
CA ILE A 94 2.51 -3.62 5.72
C ILE A 94 2.22 -4.08 7.15
N SER A 95 3.05 -4.97 7.73
CA SER A 95 2.85 -5.47 9.11
C SER A 95 2.81 -4.33 10.12
N ARG A 96 3.81 -3.44 10.09
CA ARG A 96 3.88 -2.30 11.03
C ARG A 96 2.68 -1.37 10.91
N LYS A 97 2.20 -1.12 9.70
CA LYS A 97 1.00 -0.29 9.52
C LYS A 97 -0.27 -0.96 10.02
N LEU A 98 -0.44 -2.25 9.75
CA LEU A 98 -1.58 -3.01 10.26
C LEU A 98 -1.56 -3.08 11.79
N GLU A 99 -0.40 -3.34 12.40
CA GLU A 99 -0.23 -3.32 13.85
C GLU A 99 -0.57 -1.95 14.46
N ALA A 100 -0.14 -0.85 13.82
CA ALA A 100 -0.47 0.50 14.27
C ALA A 100 -1.98 0.80 14.17
N GLU A 101 -2.67 0.32 13.13
CA GLU A 101 -4.13 0.48 12.97
C GLU A 101 -4.92 -0.36 13.99
N ILE A 102 -4.39 -1.53 14.38
CA ILE A 102 -5.00 -2.40 15.40
C ILE A 102 -4.90 -1.79 16.80
N ASN A 103 -3.93 -0.91 17.05
CA ASN A 103 -3.70 -0.26 18.35
C ASN A 103 -4.60 0.96 18.65
N ASN A 104 -5.78 1.08 18.02
CA ASN A 104 -6.79 2.09 18.40
C ASN A 104 -7.50 1.76 19.74
N GLY A 105 -6.86 1.00 20.64
CA GLY A 105 -7.35 0.64 21.96
C GLY A 105 -6.82 1.57 23.06
N GLY A 106 -7.24 2.84 23.06
CA GLY A 106 -6.97 3.80 24.13
C GLY A 106 -8.26 4.50 24.55
N TRP A 107 -8.43 4.71 25.86
CA TRP A 107 -9.59 5.15 26.65
C TRP A 107 -10.57 6.25 26.12
N ASP A 108 -10.38 6.80 24.92
CA ASP A 108 -11.29 7.75 24.25
C ASP A 108 -12.40 7.07 23.41
N THR A 109 -12.66 5.77 23.62
CA THR A 109 -13.76 5.03 22.97
C THR A 109 -14.92 4.69 23.92
N LEU A 110 -15.05 5.41 25.04
CA LEU A 110 -16.18 5.35 25.98
C LEU A 110 -17.01 6.63 25.93
#